data_AF-A0A8H7ZMI7-F1
#
_entry.id   AF-A0A8H7ZMI7-F1
#
_cell.length_a   1.000
_cell.length_b   1.000
_cell.length_c   1.000
_cell.angle_alpha   90.00
_cell.angle_beta   90.00
_cell.angle_gamma   90.00
#
_symmetry.space_group_name_H-M   'P 1'
#
loop_
_entity.id
_entity.type
_entity.pdbx_description
1 polymer ?
#
loop_
_entity_poly.entity_id
_entity_poly.type
_entity_poly.pdbx_seq_one_letter_code
_entity_poly.pdbx_strand_id
1 'polypeptide(L)' 'MSVTSHNTLVVPGHAPQYKRHDPLHSGYSPNVFPAKQQQMADVCANIEEKGFIPKELIVNEVTWFYR' A
#
# COMPACT_ATOMS: atom_id res chain seq x y z
N MET A 1 -29.53 -34.76 11.62
CA MET A 1 -29.10 -34.08 12.86
C MET A 1 -27.62 -33.77 12.68
N SER A 2 -27.28 -32.50 12.38
CA SER A 2 -25.91 -32.12 12.00
C SER A 2 -25.10 -31.82 13.26
N VAL A 3 -24.01 -32.57 13.49
CA VAL A 3 -23.09 -32.36 14.60
C VAL A 3 -22.19 -31.15 14.29
N THR A 4 -22.34 -30.09 15.07
CA THR A 4 -21.52 -28.88 15.01
C THR A 4 -20.11 -29.23 15.47
N SER A 5 -19.15 -29.27 14.53
CA SER A 5 -17.74 -29.57 14.82
C SER A 5 -17.10 -28.48 15.67
N HIS A 6 -16.36 -28.93 16.66
CA HIS A 6 -15.90 -28.21 17.84
C HIS A 6 -14.76 -27.23 17.58
N ASN A 7 -14.71 -26.23 18.44
CA ASN A 7 -13.64 -25.26 18.67
C ASN A 7 -12.25 -25.93 18.68
N THR A 8 -11.48 -25.81 17.60
CA THR A 8 -10.12 -26.38 17.51
C THR A 8 -9.15 -25.54 18.33
N LEU A 9 -8.74 -26.03 19.50
CA LEU A 9 -7.66 -25.43 20.27
C LEU A 9 -6.33 -25.62 19.53
N VAL A 10 -5.59 -24.53 19.32
CA VAL A 10 -4.30 -24.54 18.61
C VAL A 10 -3.22 -25.10 19.55
N VAL A 11 -2.55 -26.16 19.11
CA VAL A 11 -1.46 -26.83 19.86
C VAL A 11 -0.12 -26.18 19.48
N PRO A 12 0.83 -26.00 20.42
CA PRO A 12 2.16 -25.48 20.11
C PRO A 12 2.84 -26.24 18.97
N GLY A 13 3.28 -25.53 17.93
CA GLY A 13 3.90 -26.11 16.73
C GLY A 13 2.96 -26.27 15.53
N HIS A 14 1.65 -26.11 15.70
CA HIS A 14 0.72 -26.05 14.57
C HIS A 14 0.60 -24.60 14.08
N ALA A 15 1.08 -24.32 12.86
CA ALA A 15 0.93 -23.00 12.26
C ALA A 15 -0.57 -22.70 12.10
N PRO A 16 -1.11 -21.65 12.74
CA PRO A 16 -2.49 -21.28 12.53
C PRO A 16 -2.70 -20.97 11.05
N GLN A 17 -3.74 -21.56 10.46
CA GLN A 17 -4.26 -21.17 9.15
C GLN A 17 -4.84 -19.75 9.29
N TYR A 18 -3.98 -18.73 9.26
CA TYR A 18 -4.41 -17.36 9.13
C TYR A 18 -5.11 -17.26 7.77
N LYS A 19 -6.44 -17.15 7.79
CA LYS A 19 -7.19 -16.69 6.62
C LYS A 19 -6.61 -15.33 6.28
N ARG A 20 -5.85 -15.25 5.18
CA ARG A 20 -5.40 -13.96 4.66
C ARG A 20 -6.66 -13.14 4.44
N HIS A 21 -6.80 -12.05 5.19
CA HIS A 21 -7.87 -11.10 4.91
C HIS A 21 -7.67 -10.61 3.48
N ASP A 22 -8.74 -10.66 2.70
CA ASP A 22 -8.79 -10.05 1.38
C ASP A 22 -8.35 -8.58 1.55
N PRO A 23 -7.31 -8.10 0.84
CA PRO A 23 -6.83 -6.72 0.98
C PRO A 23 -7.95 -5.67 0.79
N LEU A 24 -9.02 -6.05 0.07
CA LEU A 24 -10.19 -5.21 -0.16
C LEU A 24 -11.11 -5.04 1.06
N HIS A 25 -10.95 -5.85 2.11
CA HIS A 25 -11.78 -5.87 3.32
C HIS A 25 -11.07 -5.31 4.56
N SER A 26 -10.15 -4.36 4.38
CA SER A 26 -9.49 -3.68 5.52
C SER A 26 -10.43 -2.76 6.31
N GLY A 27 -11.64 -2.48 5.79
CA GLY A 27 -12.58 -1.53 6.38
C GLY A 27 -12.17 -0.07 6.22
N TYR A 28 -10.97 0.20 5.69
CA TYR A 28 -10.46 1.54 5.42
C TYR A 28 -10.59 1.87 3.93
N SER A 29 -11.14 3.05 3.64
CA SER A 29 -11.14 3.60 2.29
C SER A 29 -9.81 4.33 2.05
N PRO A 30 -9.11 4.10 0.92
CA PRO A 30 -7.93 4.86 0.58
C PRO A 30 -8.32 6.32 0.37
N ASN A 31 -7.52 7.24 0.92
CA ASN A 31 -7.72 8.66 0.68
C ASN A 31 -7.35 8.98 -0.77
N VAL A 32 -8.36 9.34 -1.58
CA VAL A 32 -8.16 9.70 -2.99
C VAL A 32 -8.01 11.21 -3.08
N PHE A 33 -6.81 11.66 -3.48
CA PHE A 33 -6.58 13.05 -3.84
C PHE A 33 -6.65 13.21 -5.37
N PRO A 34 -7.67 13.89 -5.93
CA PRO A 34 -7.86 13.95 -7.38
C PRO A 34 -6.70 14.61 -8.13
N ALA A 35 -6.04 15.57 -7.52
CA ALA A 35 -4.93 16.31 -8.13
C ALA A 35 -3.54 15.67 -7.84
N LYS A 36 -3.49 14.41 -7.40
CA LYS A 36 -2.24 13.69 -7.09
C LYS A 36 -1.25 13.70 -8.25
N GLN A 37 -1.73 13.52 -9.48
CA GLN A 37 -0.88 13.55 -10.67
C GLN A 37 -0.34 14.94 -11.01
N GLN A 38 -1.17 15.98 -10.84
CA GLN A 38 -0.73 17.36 -11.07
C GLN A 38 0.33 17.75 -10.04
N GLN A 39 0.09 17.41 -8.77
CA GLN A 39 1.04 17.65 -7.69
C GLN A 39 2.39 16.97 -7.96
N MET A 40 2.38 15.74 -8.49
CA MET A 40 3.58 15.03 -8.89
C MET A 40 4.39 15.82 -9.94
N ALA A 41 3.71 16.33 -10.97
CA ALA A 41 4.35 17.14 -12.02
C ALA A 41 4.95 18.43 -11.45
N ASP A 42 4.23 19.12 -10.57
CA ASP A 42 4.71 20.34 -9.93
C ASP A 42 5.94 20.05 -9.05
N VAL A 43 5.97 18.92 -8.36
CA VAL A 43 7.11 18.49 -7.56
C VAL A 43 8.33 18.18 -8.43
N CYS A 44 8.16 17.49 -9.55
CA CYS A 44 9.25 17.25 -10.50
C CYS A 44 9.87 18.58 -10.97
N ALA A 45 9.05 19.55 -11.38
CA ALA A 45 9.51 20.86 -11.84
C ALA A 45 10.29 21.62 -10.76
N ASN A 46 9.78 21.63 -9.53
CA ASN A 46 10.44 22.28 -8.39
C ASN A 46 11.80 21.64 -8.05
N ILE A 47 11.91 20.32 -8.13
CA ILE A 47 13.18 19.62 -7.86
C ILE A 47 14.19 19.88 -8.98
N GLU A 48 13.73 19.90 -10.23
CA GLU A 48 14.57 20.21 -11.38
C GLU A 48 15.13 21.64 -11.29
N GLU A 49 14.29 22.62 -10.91
CA GLU A 49 14.71 24.01 -10.71
C GLU A 49 15.76 24.14 -9.60
N LYS A 50 15.58 23.41 -8.49
CA LYS A 50 16.50 23.48 -7.34
C LYS A 50 17.80 22.72 -7.55
N GLY A 51 17.87 21.80 -8.52
CA GLY A 51 19.07 21.03 -8.82
C GLY A 51 19.53 20.12 -7.68
N PHE A 52 18.61 19.64 -6.84
CA PHE A 52 18.94 18.82 -5.66
C PHE A 52 19.36 17.38 -6.01
N ILE A 53 18.89 16.85 -7.14
CA ILE A 53 19.09 15.46 -7.59
C ILE A 53 19.40 15.49 -9.11
N PRO A 54 20.21 14.55 -9.65
CA PRO A 54 20.39 14.41 -11.08
C PRO A 54 19.06 14.32 -11.85
N LYS A 55 18.96 15.05 -12.97
CA LYS A 55 17.71 15.23 -13.72
C LYS A 55 17.08 13.91 -14.17
N GLU A 56 17.93 12.98 -14.56
CA GLU A 56 17.58 11.63 -15.00
C GLU A 56 16.93 10.77 -13.90
N LEU A 57 17.13 11.11 -12.63
CA LEU A 57 16.55 10.38 -11.50
C LEU A 57 15.24 10.99 -10.98
N ILE A 58 14.96 12.26 -11.29
CA ILE A 58 13.83 13.00 -10.72
C ILE A 58 12.51 12.25 -10.94
N VAL A 59 12.24 11.78 -12.16
CA VAL A 59 10.98 11.10 -12.48
C VAL A 59 10.84 9.79 -11.70
N ASN A 60 11.91 9.00 -11.59
CA ASN A 60 11.87 7.73 -10.86
C ASN A 60 11.65 7.98 -9.35
N GLU A 61 12.39 8.93 -8.79
CA GLU A 61 12.32 9.29 -7.37
C GLU A 61 10.98 9.91 -6.98
N VAL A 62 10.40 10.75 -7.85
CA VAL A 62 9.09 11.31 -7.55
C VAL A 62 8.00 10.24 -7.75
N THR A 63 8.07 9.43 -8.81
CA THR A 63 7.01 8.45 -9.12
C THR A 63 6.81 7.43 -7.99
N TRP A 64 7.86 6.94 -7.33
CA TRP A 64 7.68 5.92 -6.27
C TRP A 64 6.86 6.43 -5.09
N PHE A 65 6.98 7.73 -4.76
CA PHE A 65 6.21 8.36 -3.69
C PHE A 65 4.74 8.54 -4.06
N TYR A 66 4.44 8.72 -5.35
CA TYR A 66 3.08 8.94 -5.87
C TYR A 66 2.38 7.69 -6.38
N ARG A 67 2.97 6.49 -6.22
CA ARG A 67 2.28 5.22 -6.49
C ARG A 67 1.07 4.99 -5.58
#